data_AF-A0A9P0QLW5-F1
#
_entry.id   AF-A0A9P0QLW5-F1
#
_cell.length_a   1.000
_cell.length_b   1.000
_cell.length_c   1.000
_cell.angle_alpha   90.00
_cell.angle_beta   90.00
_cell.angle_gamma   90.00
#
_symmetry.space_group_name_H-M   'P 1'
#
loop_
_entity.id
_entity.type
_entity.pdbx_description
1 polymer ?
#
loop_
_entity_poly.entity_id
_entity_poly.type
_entity_poly.pdbx_seq_one_letter_code
_entity_poly.pdbx_strand_id
1 'polypeptide(L)'
;MRRRNIDVLDSEDPIETLDQDLLIEVLHKDELKKFHLYKKYLIIFFLMQTPFTVYWKQLRKVFPVLCLLSLLSIILTVSTLHFDFNELRRNVSQATKTEIFAKLINKGVFQIVNALICFRICISILKSDLVWRVFFLLPVVDFFICLFLNHWHDASLNEIKKLNALKYKYKVS
;
A
#
# COMPACT_ATOMS: atom_id res chain seq x y z
N MET A 1 19.99 -5.22 23.37
CA MET A 1 20.76 -4.04 23.83
C MET A 1 20.28 -2.81 23.08
N ARG A 2 19.48 -1.98 23.74
CA ARG A 2 18.72 -0.86 23.16
C ARG A 2 19.10 0.41 23.96
N ARG A 3 20.37 0.84 23.83
CA ARG A 3 20.96 2.02 24.47
C ARG A 3 22.19 2.48 23.65
N ARG A 4 21.98 3.08 22.49
CA ARG A 4 23.09 3.71 21.76
C ARG A 4 22.75 4.97 20.96
N ASN A 5 21.49 5.41 20.92
CA ASN A 5 21.07 6.52 20.04
C ASN A 5 20.18 7.56 20.76
N ILE A 6 20.43 7.86 22.04
CA ILE A 6 19.75 8.98 22.73
C ILE A 6 20.74 10.11 23.06
N ASP A 7 22.05 9.84 23.06
CA ASP A 7 23.08 10.86 23.37
C ASP A 7 23.44 11.79 22.20
N VAL A 8 22.82 11.64 21.02
CA VAL A 8 23.04 12.53 19.85
C VAL A 8 22.07 13.72 19.85
N LEU A 9 21.12 13.77 20.80
CA LEU A 9 20.18 14.88 20.96
C LEU A 9 20.68 15.99 21.90
N ASP A 10 21.77 15.77 22.63
CA ASP A 10 22.33 16.70 23.63
C ASP A 10 23.65 17.37 23.18
N SER A 11 24.13 17.14 21.95
CA SER A 11 25.28 17.87 21.41
C SER A 11 24.80 19.21 20.84
N GLU A 12 25.16 20.32 21.49
CA GLU A 12 24.98 21.70 21.02
C GLU A 12 25.71 22.04 19.70
N ASP A 13 26.39 21.05 19.09
CA ASP A 13 27.05 21.23 17.81
C ASP A 13 26.04 21.09 16.65
N PRO A 14 25.87 22.14 15.82
CA PRO A 14 25.01 22.04 14.64
C PRO A 14 25.58 20.97 13.70
N ILE A 15 24.81 19.92 13.46
CA ILE A 15 25.13 18.88 12.48
C ILE A 15 25.46 19.59 11.15
N GLU A 16 26.65 19.38 10.61
CA GLU A 16 27.09 20.01 9.36
C GLU A 16 26.08 19.71 8.24
N THR A 17 25.84 20.68 7.35
CA THR A 17 24.81 20.55 6.30
C THR A 17 24.99 19.33 5.39
N LEU A 18 26.22 18.84 5.25
CA LEU A 18 26.55 17.64 4.47
C LEU A 18 26.11 16.36 5.19
N ASP A 19 26.27 16.31 6.52
CA ASP A 19 25.85 15.19 7.36
C ASP A 19 24.32 15.15 7.47
N GLN A 20 23.65 16.31 7.49
CA GLN A 20 22.18 16.37 7.41
C GLN A 20 21.65 15.83 6.07
N ASP A 21 22.30 16.14 4.95
CA ASP A 21 21.91 15.63 3.63
C ASP A 21 22.09 14.11 3.54
N LEU A 22 23.24 13.61 3.99
CA LEU A 22 23.51 12.17 4.06
C LEU A 22 22.50 11.45 4.97
N LEU A 23 22.15 12.03 6.12
CA LEU A 23 21.17 11.45 7.04
C LEU A 23 19.77 11.37 6.40
N ILE A 24 19.34 12.44 5.72
CA ILE A 24 18.03 12.48 5.05
C ILE A 24 17.98 11.49 3.89
N GLU A 25 19.06 11.38 3.10
CA GLU A 25 19.15 10.42 2.01
C GLU A 25 19.11 8.97 2.53
N VAL A 26 19.83 8.67 3.62
CA VAL A 26 19.81 7.37 4.28
C VAL A 26 18.41 7.05 4.84
N LEU A 27 17.76 8.01 5.50
CA LEU A 27 16.38 7.85 6.00
C LEU A 27 15.40 7.58 4.86
N HIS A 28 15.50 8.33 3.75
CA HIS A 28 14.64 8.12 2.60
C HIS A 28 14.83 6.74 1.97
N LYS A 29 16.09 6.30 1.83
CA LYS A 29 16.45 5.00 1.25
C LYS A 29 16.03 3.84 2.15
N ASP A 30 16.18 3.98 3.47
CA ASP A 30 15.76 2.96 4.44
C ASP A 30 14.23 2.82 4.48
N GLU A 31 13.50 3.93 4.44
CA GLU A 31 12.03 3.93 4.41
C GLU A 31 11.49 3.28 3.13
N LEU A 32 12.08 3.58 1.97
CA LEU A 32 11.74 2.94 0.70
C LEU A 32 12.02 1.42 0.73
N LYS A 33 13.16 1.00 1.28
CA LYS A 33 13.50 -0.41 1.44
C LYS A 33 12.49 -1.15 2.32
N LYS A 34 12.15 -0.60 3.48
CA LYS A 34 11.15 -1.15 4.39
C LYS A 34 9.79 -1.28 3.71
N PHE A 35 9.35 -0.22 3.04
CA PHE A 35 8.08 -0.22 2.31
C PHE A 35 8.01 -1.31 1.24
N HIS A 36 9.06 -1.46 0.41
CA HIS A 36 9.13 -2.52 -0.60
C HIS A 36 9.12 -3.93 0.01
N LEU A 37 9.80 -4.11 1.14
CA LEU A 37 9.85 -5.38 1.85
C LEU A 37 8.48 -5.76 2.44
N TYR A 38 7.78 -4.81 3.10
CA TYR A 38 6.41 -5.02 3.58
C TYR A 38 5.43 -5.32 2.45
N LYS A 39 5.52 -4.56 1.35
CA LYS A 39 4.72 -4.76 0.14
C LYS A 39 4.89 -6.18 -0.43
N LYS A 40 6.13 -6.67 -0.51
CA LYS A 40 6.42 -8.03 -0.99
C LYS A 40 5.81 -9.09 -0.07
N TYR A 41 5.94 -8.95 1.25
CA TYR A 41 5.33 -9.88 2.19
C TYR A 41 3.81 -9.91 2.11
N LEU A 42 3.17 -8.74 1.99
CA LEU A 42 1.72 -8.65 1.84
C LEU A 42 1.22 -9.27 0.54
N ILE A 43 1.93 -9.06 -0.58
CA ILE A 43 1.59 -9.72 -1.85
C ILE A 43 1.64 -11.25 -1.69
N ILE A 44 2.70 -11.79 -1.10
CA ILE A 44 2.84 -13.23 -0.87
C ILE A 44 1.72 -13.74 0.04
N PHE A 45 1.42 -13.00 1.11
CA PHE A 45 0.37 -13.33 2.06
C PHE A 45 -1.01 -13.39 1.37
N PHE A 46 -1.37 -12.39 0.57
CA PHE A 46 -2.64 -12.35 -0.17
C PHE A 46 -2.72 -13.45 -1.24
N LEU A 47 -1.62 -13.73 -1.95
CA LEU A 47 -1.57 -14.81 -2.92
C LEU A 47 -1.76 -16.19 -2.27
N MET A 48 -1.18 -16.40 -1.08
CA MET A 48 -1.39 -17.63 -0.30
C MET A 48 -2.84 -17.84 0.14
N GLN A 49 -3.63 -16.78 0.31
CA GLN A 49 -5.07 -16.90 0.62
C GLN A 49 -5.91 -17.32 -0.59
N THR A 50 -5.49 -16.96 -1.81
CA THR A 50 -6.22 -17.23 -3.06
C THR A 50 -6.59 -18.71 -3.28
N PRO A 51 -5.68 -19.71 -3.10
CA PRO A 51 -6.04 -21.12 -3.27
C PRO A 51 -7.11 -21.59 -2.29
N PHE A 52 -7.18 -21.04 -1.06
CA PHE A 52 -8.24 -21.36 -0.11
C PHE A 52 -9.60 -20.87 -0.62
N THR A 53 -9.66 -19.68 -1.20
CA THR A 53 -10.88 -19.10 -1.78
C THR A 53 -11.38 -19.91 -2.98
N VAL A 54 -10.46 -20.41 -3.81
CA VAL A 54 -10.77 -21.24 -4.99
C VAL A 54 -11.19 -22.65 -4.58
N TYR A 55 -10.47 -23.28 -3.66
CA TYR A 55 -10.80 -24.61 -3.14
C TYR A 55 -12.20 -24.65 -2.51
N TRP A 56 -12.56 -23.61 -1.75
CA TRP A 56 -13.90 -23.52 -1.16
C TRP A 56 -15.02 -23.29 -2.17
N LYS A 57 -14.75 -22.57 -3.27
CA LYS A 57 -15.71 -22.42 -4.38
C LYS A 57 -16.11 -23.78 -4.96
N GLN A 58 -15.13 -24.70 -5.11
CA GLN A 58 -15.35 -26.02 -5.68
C GLN A 58 -16.16 -26.93 -4.75
N LEU A 59 -15.90 -26.87 -3.44
CA LEU A 59 -16.50 -27.75 -2.45
C LEU A 59 -18.00 -27.58 -2.26
N ARG A 60 -18.54 -26.36 -2.41
CA ARG A 60 -19.92 -26.10 -2.01
C ARG A 60 -20.83 -25.52 -3.08
N LYS A 61 -20.34 -24.96 -4.21
CA LYS A 61 -21.17 -24.31 -5.26
C LYS A 61 -22.19 -23.25 -4.77
N VAL A 62 -22.27 -22.94 -3.47
CA VAL A 62 -23.34 -22.11 -2.88
C VAL A 62 -23.16 -20.62 -3.18
N PHE A 63 -21.93 -20.13 -3.39
CA PHE A 63 -21.64 -18.70 -3.52
C PHE A 63 -20.67 -18.34 -4.67
N PRO A 64 -20.96 -18.73 -5.92
CA PRO A 64 -20.03 -18.54 -7.04
C PRO A 64 -19.69 -17.07 -7.32
N VAL A 65 -20.67 -16.17 -7.11
CA VAL A 65 -20.51 -14.73 -7.32
C VAL A 65 -19.63 -14.10 -6.24
N LEU A 66 -19.83 -14.43 -4.97
CA LEU A 66 -19.00 -13.94 -3.85
C LEU A 66 -17.56 -14.41 -3.95
N CYS A 67 -17.34 -15.69 -4.32
CA CYS A 67 -15.99 -16.20 -4.57
C CYS A 67 -15.30 -15.46 -5.72
N LEU A 68 -16.03 -15.15 -6.79
CA LEU A 68 -15.50 -14.37 -7.92
C LEU A 68 -15.17 -12.93 -7.49
N LEU A 69 -16.06 -12.27 -6.76
CA LEU A 69 -15.84 -10.93 -6.23
C LEU A 69 -14.65 -10.88 -5.26
N SER A 70 -14.50 -11.89 -4.40
CA SER A 70 -13.38 -11.99 -3.47
C SER A 70 -12.05 -12.15 -4.21
N LEU A 71 -12.03 -13.00 -5.24
CA LEU A 71 -10.84 -13.21 -6.07
C LEU A 71 -10.48 -11.94 -6.87
N LEU A 72 -11.48 -11.26 -7.44
CA LEU A 72 -11.28 -9.96 -8.08
C LEU A 72 -10.72 -8.92 -7.10
N SER A 73 -11.26 -8.87 -5.87
CA SER A 73 -10.78 -7.98 -4.81
C SER A 73 -9.31 -8.24 -4.45
N ILE A 74 -8.92 -9.50 -4.32
CA ILE A 74 -7.53 -9.89 -4.05
C ILE A 74 -6.62 -9.47 -5.22
N ILE A 75 -7.00 -9.74 -6.47
CA ILE A 75 -6.22 -9.35 -7.65
C ILE A 75 -6.05 -7.83 -7.72
N LEU A 76 -7.14 -7.08 -7.47
CA LEU A 76 -7.10 -5.62 -7.46
C LEU A 76 -6.20 -5.08 -6.34
N THR A 77 -6.24 -5.69 -5.16
CA THR A 77 -5.39 -5.31 -4.02
C THR A 77 -3.92 -5.62 -4.31
N VAL A 78 -3.61 -6.79 -4.86
CA VAL A 78 -2.25 -7.17 -5.26
C VAL A 78 -1.73 -6.27 -6.39
N SER A 79 -2.58 -5.92 -7.36
CA SER A 79 -2.22 -4.99 -8.43
C SER A 79 -1.97 -3.58 -7.90
N THR A 80 -2.79 -3.13 -6.94
CA THR A 80 -2.64 -1.83 -6.25
C THR A 80 -1.35 -1.76 -5.44
N LEU A 81 -0.97 -2.88 -4.81
CA LEU A 81 0.35 -3.01 -4.23
C LEU A 81 1.36 -3.01 -5.37
N HIS A 82 1.51 -4.08 -6.14
CA HIS A 82 2.63 -4.32 -7.04
C HIS A 82 3.02 -3.13 -7.94
N PHE A 83 2.06 -2.47 -8.58
CA PHE A 83 2.35 -1.40 -9.52
C PHE A 83 2.45 -0.04 -8.82
N ASP A 84 3.59 0.64 -9.00
CA ASP A 84 3.63 2.09 -8.83
C ASP A 84 2.99 2.73 -10.07
N PHE A 85 1.69 3.04 -9.95
CA PHE A 85 0.91 3.62 -11.04
C PHE A 85 1.46 4.97 -11.51
N ASN A 86 2.29 5.66 -10.72
CA ASN A 86 2.97 6.88 -11.16
C ASN A 86 4.09 6.57 -12.16
N GLU A 87 4.82 5.48 -11.95
CA GLU A 87 5.87 5.01 -12.86
C GLU A 87 5.24 4.42 -14.13
N LEU A 88 4.17 3.64 -13.99
CA LEU A 88 3.43 3.11 -15.13
C LEU A 88 2.78 4.24 -15.95
N ARG A 89 2.20 5.26 -15.32
CA ARG A 89 1.68 6.45 -16.02
C ARG A 89 2.78 7.21 -16.75
N ARG A 90 3.96 7.40 -16.14
CA ARG A 90 5.11 8.07 -16.79
C ARG A 90 5.60 7.28 -18.00
N ASN A 91 5.75 5.97 -17.85
CA ASN A 91 6.23 5.07 -18.91
C ASN A 91 5.19 4.93 -20.05
N VAL A 92 3.89 4.82 -19.74
CA VAL A 92 2.81 4.75 -20.73
C VAL A 92 2.60 6.10 -21.43
N SER A 93 2.69 7.21 -20.70
CA SER A 93 2.62 8.58 -21.23
C SER A 93 3.79 8.90 -22.16
N GLN A 94 4.98 8.35 -21.92
CA GLN A 94 6.12 8.48 -22.84
C GLN A 94 6.00 7.54 -24.04
N ALA A 95 5.39 6.36 -23.88
CA ALA A 95 5.37 5.33 -24.90
C ALA A 95 4.24 5.47 -25.95
N THR A 96 3.09 6.09 -25.66
CA THR A 96 1.98 6.09 -26.65
C THR A 96 0.93 7.21 -26.46
N LYS A 97 0.32 7.63 -27.59
CA LYS A 97 -0.87 8.51 -27.71
C LYS A 97 -2.16 7.92 -27.08
N THR A 98 -2.05 7.07 -26.07
CA THR A 98 -3.17 6.39 -25.39
C THR A 98 -3.35 6.99 -24.00
N GLU A 99 -3.56 8.30 -23.93
CA GLU A 99 -3.94 9.01 -22.69
C GLU A 99 -5.18 8.41 -22.02
N ILE A 100 -6.06 7.77 -22.79
CA ILE A 100 -7.30 7.16 -22.30
C ILE A 100 -7.02 5.97 -21.37
N PHE A 101 -6.09 5.08 -21.74
CA PHE A 101 -5.68 3.97 -20.89
C PHE A 101 -4.90 4.47 -19.67
N ALA A 102 -4.02 5.47 -19.83
CA ALA A 102 -3.31 6.07 -18.71
C ALA A 102 -4.24 6.77 -17.70
N LYS A 103 -5.35 7.36 -18.17
CA LYS A 103 -6.42 7.93 -17.30
C LYS A 103 -7.26 6.86 -16.62
N LEU A 104 -7.55 5.73 -17.28
CA LEU A 104 -8.26 4.60 -16.68
C LEU A 104 -7.40 3.92 -15.59
N ILE A 105 -6.09 3.85 -15.83
CA ILE A 105 -5.08 3.29 -14.94
C ILE A 105 -4.67 4.32 -13.85
N ASN A 106 -5.61 5.13 -13.39
CA ASN A 106 -5.38 6.01 -12.26
C ASN A 106 -5.57 5.21 -10.97
N LYS A 107 -4.62 5.33 -10.02
CA LYS A 107 -4.61 4.63 -8.71
C LYS A 107 -5.99 4.68 -8.02
N GLY A 108 -6.71 5.79 -8.17
CA GLY A 108 -8.05 5.98 -7.62
C GLY A 108 -9.14 5.10 -8.22
N VAL A 109 -9.11 4.79 -9.52
CA VAL A 109 -10.19 4.01 -10.17
C VAL A 109 -10.18 2.57 -9.67
N PHE A 110 -9.01 1.94 -9.60
CA PHE A 110 -8.88 0.59 -9.06
C PHE A 110 -9.26 0.53 -7.57
N GLN A 111 -8.87 1.52 -6.78
CA GLN A 111 -9.27 1.59 -5.37
C GLN A 111 -10.77 1.79 -5.20
N ILE A 112 -11.42 2.64 -6.01
CA ILE A 112 -12.87 2.86 -5.98
C ILE A 112 -13.62 1.59 -6.39
N VAL A 113 -13.20 0.95 -7.48
CA VAL A 113 -13.81 -0.31 -7.94
C VAL A 113 -13.65 -1.39 -6.87
N ASN A 114 -12.47 -1.50 -6.26
CA ASN A 114 -12.22 -2.47 -5.20
C ASN A 114 -13.05 -2.17 -3.94
N ALA A 115 -13.22 -0.89 -3.58
CA ALA A 115 -14.10 -0.47 -2.49
C ALA A 115 -15.57 -0.84 -2.76
N LEU A 116 -16.05 -0.67 -4.00
CA LEU A 116 -17.40 -1.08 -4.40
C LEU A 116 -17.59 -2.61 -4.30
N ILE A 117 -16.57 -3.38 -4.70
CA ILE A 117 -16.57 -4.85 -4.56
C ILE A 117 -16.60 -5.23 -3.08
N CYS A 118 -15.74 -4.64 -2.25
CA CYS A 118 -15.71 -4.88 -0.80
C CYS A 118 -17.06 -4.54 -0.16
N PHE A 119 -17.67 -3.42 -0.54
CA PHE A 119 -19.00 -3.02 -0.06
C PHE A 119 -20.08 -4.04 -0.43
N ARG A 120 -20.06 -4.55 -1.67
CA ARG A 120 -20.97 -5.61 -2.11
C ARG A 120 -20.76 -6.92 -1.36
N ILE A 121 -19.50 -7.28 -1.07
CA ILE A 121 -19.17 -8.45 -0.24
C ILE A 121 -19.74 -8.25 1.16
N CYS A 122 -19.49 -7.11 1.81
CA CYS A 122 -20.02 -6.79 3.14
C CYS A 122 -21.55 -6.91 3.22
N ILE A 123 -22.29 -6.34 2.27
CA ILE A 123 -23.75 -6.46 2.24
C ILE A 123 -24.19 -7.93 2.10
N SER A 124 -23.52 -8.67 1.24
CA SER A 124 -23.91 -10.05 0.90
C SER A 124 -23.65 -11.02 2.05
N ILE A 125 -22.64 -10.76 2.89
CA ILE A 125 -22.30 -11.62 4.04
C ILE A 125 -23.12 -11.31 5.30
N LEU A 126 -23.83 -10.18 5.37
CA LEU A 126 -24.68 -9.86 6.55
C LEU A 126 -25.78 -10.91 6.78
N LYS A 127 -26.15 -11.65 5.74
CA LYS A 127 -27.18 -12.71 5.79
C LYS A 127 -26.59 -14.12 5.89
N SER A 128 -25.27 -14.28 5.92
CA SER A 128 -24.61 -15.60 6.00
C SER A 128 -24.21 -15.95 7.44
N ASP A 129 -23.88 -17.22 7.69
CA ASP A 129 -23.38 -17.67 9.00
C ASP A 129 -22.03 -17.05 9.36
N LEU A 130 -21.72 -17.02 10.66
CA LEU A 130 -20.52 -16.38 11.22
C LEU A 130 -19.21 -16.86 10.55
N VAL A 131 -19.09 -18.17 10.29
CA VAL A 131 -17.90 -18.76 9.64
C VAL A 131 -17.68 -18.18 8.23
N TRP A 132 -18.76 -18.00 7.48
CA TRP A 132 -18.71 -17.44 6.13
C TRP A 132 -18.39 -15.95 6.14
N ARG A 133 -18.90 -15.22 7.15
CA ARG A 133 -18.58 -13.81 7.32
C ARG A 133 -17.09 -13.61 7.46
N VAL A 134 -16.44 -14.33 8.36
CA VAL A 134 -14.98 -14.21 8.59
C VAL A 134 -14.20 -14.49 7.31
N PHE A 135 -14.57 -15.55 6.59
CA PHE A 135 -13.85 -15.96 5.38
C PHE A 135 -13.98 -14.92 4.25
N PHE A 136 -15.19 -14.42 4.00
CA PHE A 136 -15.42 -13.43 2.95
C PHE A 136 -15.04 -12.00 3.38
N LEU A 137 -14.78 -11.76 4.68
CA LEU A 137 -14.24 -10.48 5.16
C LEU A 137 -12.74 -10.35 4.90
N LEU A 138 -11.98 -11.44 4.77
CA LEU A 138 -10.55 -11.43 4.47
C LEU A 138 -10.15 -10.47 3.33
N PRO A 139 -10.74 -10.55 2.11
CA PRO A 139 -10.39 -9.62 1.02
C PRO A 139 -10.71 -8.16 1.35
N VAL A 140 -11.68 -7.90 2.22
CA VAL A 140 -12.02 -6.54 2.69
C VAL A 140 -10.92 -6.05 3.64
N VAL A 141 -10.49 -6.89 4.58
CA VAL A 141 -9.40 -6.59 5.50
C VAL A 141 -8.10 -6.33 4.73
N ASP A 142 -7.77 -7.17 3.74
CA ASP A 142 -6.59 -7.03 2.88
C ASP A 142 -6.59 -5.69 2.15
N PHE A 143 -7.75 -5.27 1.63
CA PHE A 143 -7.90 -3.96 0.99
C PHE A 143 -7.60 -2.81 1.96
N PHE A 144 -8.13 -2.86 3.18
CA PHE A 144 -7.85 -1.84 4.20
C PHE A 144 -6.38 -1.84 4.62
N ILE A 145 -5.75 -3.01 4.81
CA ILE A 145 -4.31 -3.11 5.10
C ILE A 145 -3.50 -2.43 3.99
N CYS A 146 -3.86 -2.66 2.72
CA CYS A 146 -3.23 -1.99 1.59
C CYS A 146 -3.42 -0.46 1.62
N LEU A 147 -4.60 0.04 1.97
CA LEU A 147 -4.83 1.47 2.12
C LEU A 147 -3.99 2.08 3.25
N PHE A 148 -3.96 1.43 4.42
CA PHE A 148 -3.18 1.88 5.57
C PHE A 148 -1.68 1.89 5.27
N LEU A 149 -1.15 0.85 4.61
CA LEU A 149 0.26 0.80 4.25
C LEU A 149 0.64 1.94 3.29
N ASN A 150 -0.19 2.18 2.27
CA ASN A 150 0.05 3.27 1.32
C ASN A 150 -0.04 4.64 2.00
N HIS A 151 -1.04 4.84 2.86
CA HIS A 151 -1.19 6.08 3.61
C HIS A 151 -0.02 6.34 4.57
N TRP A 152 0.42 5.29 5.29
CA TRP A 152 1.57 5.35 6.17
C TRP A 152 2.84 5.73 5.39
N HIS A 153 3.07 5.11 4.23
CA HIS A 153 4.21 5.47 3.38
C HIS A 153 4.15 6.91 2.86
N ASP A 154 2.99 7.36 2.38
CA ASP A 154 2.79 8.73 1.92
C ASP A 154 2.99 9.74 3.07
N ALA A 155 2.56 9.40 4.29
CA ALA A 155 2.78 10.21 5.49
C ALA A 155 4.28 10.30 5.85
N SER A 156 4.99 9.17 5.90
CA SER A 156 6.44 9.13 6.13
C SER A 156 7.21 9.96 5.10
N LEU A 157 6.87 9.85 3.81
CA LEU A 157 7.50 10.64 2.76
C LEU A 157 7.22 12.14 2.91
N ASN A 158 6.02 12.52 3.34
CA ASN A 158 5.68 13.92 3.60
C ASN A 158 6.43 14.46 4.82
N GLU A 159 6.66 13.65 5.85
CA GLU A 159 7.51 14.03 7.00
C GLU A 159 8.97 14.23 6.57
N ILE A 160 9.53 13.33 5.77
CA ILE A 160 10.88 13.47 5.20
C ILE A 160 10.97 14.74 4.32
N LYS A 161 9.95 15.05 3.52
CA LYS A 161 9.89 16.30 2.74
C LYS A 161 9.81 17.55 3.63
N LYS A 162 9.04 17.51 4.73
CA LYS A 162 8.99 18.61 5.70
C LYS A 162 10.33 18.80 6.41
N LEU A 163 11.03 17.71 6.73
CA LEU A 163 12.39 17.75 7.28
C LEU A 163 13.36 18.42 6.30
N ASN A 164 13.29 18.05 5.02
CA ASN A 164 14.02 18.74 3.95
C ASN A 164 13.66 20.24 3.82
N ALA A 165 12.39 20.61 4.01
CA ALA A 165 11.97 22.02 3.96
C ALA A 165 12.46 22.84 5.16
N LEU A 166 12.56 22.22 6.36
CA LEU A 166 13.09 22.85 7.57
C LEU A 166 14.58 23.21 7.43
N LYS A 167 15.36 22.42 6.68
CA LYS A 167 16.75 22.72 6.31
C LYS A 167 16.93 24.12 5.71
N TYR A 168 15.98 24.57 4.88
CA TYR A 168 16.04 25.88 4.23
C TYR A 168 15.57 27.02 5.13
N LYS A 169 14.80 26.73 6.18
CA LYS A 169 14.28 27.76 7.11
C LYS A 169 15.32 28.20 8.13
N TYR A 170 16.29 27.35 8.47
CA TYR A 170 17.38 27.64 9.41
C TYR A 170 18.69 28.07 8.73
N LYS A 171 18.71 28.17 7.39
CA LYS A 171 19.87 28.68 6.63
C LYS A 171 19.88 30.22 6.48
N VAL A 172 18.90 30.92 7.07
CA VAL A 172 18.76 32.37 7.01
C VAL A 172 18.45 32.91 8.42
N SER A 173 19.46 32.91 9.28
CA SER A 173 19.58 33.77 10.46
C SER A 173 21.02 33.75 10.93
#